data_AF-A0A6D2C2J3-F1
#
_entry.id   AF-A0A6D2C2J3-F1
#
_cell.length_a   1.000
_cell.length_b   1.000
_cell.length_c   1.000
_cell.angle_alpha   90.00
_cell.angle_beta   90.00
_cell.angle_gamma   90.00
#
_symmetry.space_group_name_H-M   'P 1'
#
loop_
_entity.id
_entity.type
_entity.pdbx_description
1 polymer ?
#
loop_
_entity_poly.entity_id
_entity_poly.type
_entity_poly.pdbx_seq_one_letter_code
_entity_poly.pdbx_strand_id
1 'polypeptide(L)'
;MQDKNKVAQIKQTTIQKIDNYTKLKTFKELSKDKQEAILYLKEINPAPMPEGVSKENLENLFRHFENKQDENARRYYSKLFDDTKQHADFILDTKGKEGQARKEYIKAYQHKSTHDLYYMIVTENNDKVNVTAHPITEIREMIRHKSERASVIKDSNQAPA
;
A
#
# COMPACT_ATOMS: atom_id res chain seq x y z
N MET A 1 -3.54 -26.61 -7.87
CA MET A 1 -4.71 -26.09 -8.62
C MET A 1 -5.65 -25.25 -7.75
N GLN A 2 -5.81 -25.52 -6.44
CA GLN A 2 -6.73 -24.77 -5.57
C GLN A 2 -6.36 -23.29 -5.36
N ASP A 3 -5.07 -22.95 -5.29
CA ASP A 3 -4.64 -21.56 -5.01
C ASP A 3 -4.92 -20.57 -6.16
N LYS A 4 -4.83 -21.00 -7.42
CA LYS A 4 -5.09 -20.13 -8.58
C LYS A 4 -6.54 -19.66 -8.65
N ASN A 5 -7.49 -20.55 -8.38
CA ASN A 5 -8.92 -20.21 -8.35
C ASN A 5 -9.24 -19.24 -7.20
N LYS A 6 -8.57 -19.38 -6.05
CA LYS A 6 -8.75 -18.51 -4.89
C LYS A 6 -8.23 -17.10 -5.16
N VAL A 7 -7.04 -16.96 -5.75
CA VAL A 7 -6.47 -15.66 -6.14
C VAL A 7 -7.36 -14.93 -7.15
N ALA A 8 -7.90 -15.65 -8.14
CA ALA A 8 -8.82 -15.07 -9.12
C ALA A 8 -10.12 -14.55 -8.46
N GLN A 9 -10.68 -15.29 -7.50
CA GLN A 9 -11.88 -14.88 -6.76
C GLN A 9 -11.65 -13.63 -5.90
N ILE A 10 -10.46 -13.51 -5.30
CA ILE A 10 -10.07 -12.34 -4.50
C ILE A 10 -9.94 -11.11 -5.40
N LYS A 11 -9.24 -11.24 -6.54
CA LYS A 11 -9.14 -10.17 -7.53
C LYS A 11 -10.53 -9.72 -7.99
N GLN A 12 -11.43 -10.66 -8.25
CA GLN A 12 -12.81 -10.34 -8.62
C GLN A 12 -13.56 -9.57 -7.52
N THR A 13 -13.34 -9.92 -6.25
CA THR A 13 -13.95 -9.23 -5.10
C THR A 13 -13.44 -7.79 -4.97
N THR A 14 -12.14 -7.57 -5.15
CA THR A 14 -11.53 -6.23 -5.19
C THR A 14 -12.09 -5.40 -6.35
N ILE A 15 -12.15 -5.98 -7.55
CA ILE A 15 -12.76 -5.33 -8.73
C ILE A 15 -14.20 -4.92 -8.44
N GLN A 16 -15.04 -5.81 -7.90
CA GLN A 16 -16.44 -5.50 -7.58
C GLN A 16 -16.58 -4.37 -6.56
N LYS A 17 -15.75 -4.36 -5.51
CA LYS A 17 -15.78 -3.29 -4.49
C LYS A 17 -15.39 -1.94 -5.09
N ILE A 18 -14.39 -1.91 -5.97
CA ILE A 18 -13.98 -0.69 -6.67
C ILE A 18 -15.07 -0.25 -7.65
N ASP A 19 -15.62 -1.15 -8.47
CA ASP A 19 -16.69 -0.84 -9.41
C ASP A 19 -17.92 -0.26 -8.71
N ASN A 20 -18.28 -0.78 -7.53
CA ASN A 20 -19.34 -0.22 -6.71
C ASN A 20 -19.00 1.18 -6.18
N TYR A 21 -17.75 1.43 -5.76
CA TYR A 21 -17.31 2.74 -5.32
C TYR A 21 -17.31 3.78 -6.46
N THR A 22 -16.91 3.40 -7.67
CA THR A 22 -16.84 4.31 -8.83
C THR A 22 -18.21 4.87 -9.27
N LYS A 23 -19.30 4.19 -8.90
CA LYS A 23 -20.68 4.63 -9.17
C LYS A 23 -21.12 5.77 -8.26
N LEU A 24 -20.47 5.95 -7.11
CA LEU A 24 -20.85 6.93 -6.10
C LEU A 24 -20.48 8.35 -6.53
N LYS A 25 -21.28 9.33 -6.09
CA LYS A 25 -21.01 10.76 -6.33
C LYS A 25 -19.65 11.19 -5.77
N THR A 26 -19.32 10.70 -4.58
CA THR A 26 -18.07 11.01 -3.88
C THR A 26 -16.83 10.64 -4.68
N PHE A 27 -16.85 9.53 -5.45
CA PHE A 27 -15.76 9.18 -6.35
C PHE A 27 -15.63 10.18 -7.50
N LYS A 28 -16.75 10.56 -8.13
CA LYS A 28 -16.78 11.49 -9.27
C LYS A 28 -16.31 12.90 -8.90
N GLU A 29 -16.42 13.27 -7.63
CA GLU A 29 -15.95 14.56 -7.09
C GLU A 29 -14.45 14.56 -6.75
N LEU A 30 -13.78 13.41 -6.73
CA LEU A 30 -12.33 13.34 -6.53
C LEU A 30 -11.57 13.95 -7.71
N SER A 31 -10.37 14.47 -7.46
CA SER A 31 -9.46 14.85 -8.54
C SER A 31 -9.11 13.64 -9.43
N LYS A 32 -8.74 13.91 -10.68
CA LYS A 32 -8.41 12.86 -11.66
C LYS A 32 -7.33 11.90 -11.15
N ASP A 33 -6.26 12.42 -10.55
CA ASP A 33 -5.16 11.60 -10.01
C ASP A 33 -5.63 10.64 -8.90
N LYS A 34 -6.60 11.08 -8.07
CA LYS A 34 -7.20 10.24 -7.03
C LYS A 34 -8.08 9.16 -7.61
N GLN A 35 -8.86 9.48 -8.65
CA GLN A 35 -9.67 8.50 -9.36
C GLN A 35 -8.80 7.44 -10.03
N GLU A 36 -7.73 7.85 -10.71
CA GLU A 36 -6.76 6.95 -11.35
C GLU A 36 -6.08 6.05 -10.32
N ALA A 37 -5.68 6.59 -9.17
CA ALA A 37 -5.03 5.81 -8.11
C ALA A 37 -5.94 4.71 -7.55
N ILE A 38 -7.25 4.96 -7.49
CA ILE A 38 -8.25 4.00 -7.03
C ILE A 38 -8.55 2.97 -8.11
N LEU A 39 -8.68 3.39 -9.38
CA LEU A 39 -8.93 2.48 -10.49
C LEU A 39 -7.77 1.50 -10.72
N TYR A 40 -6.53 1.97 -10.58
CA TYR A 40 -5.34 1.13 -10.75
C TYR A 40 -5.27 -0.02 -9.73
N LEU A 41 -5.95 0.06 -8.58
CA LEU A 41 -6.04 -1.07 -7.63
C LEU A 41 -6.65 -2.33 -8.28
N LYS A 42 -7.42 -2.20 -9.37
CA LYS A 42 -7.97 -3.32 -10.14
C LYS A 42 -6.92 -4.08 -10.95
N GLU A 43 -5.85 -3.38 -11.35
CA GLU A 43 -4.83 -3.90 -12.26
C GLU A 43 -3.74 -4.67 -11.51
N ILE A 44 -3.60 -4.44 -10.21
CA ILE A 44 -2.58 -5.09 -9.38
C ILE A 44 -2.82 -6.59 -9.32
N ASN A 45 -1.73 -7.33 -9.49
CA ASN A 45 -1.67 -8.75 -9.20
C ASN A 45 -0.85 -8.95 -7.93
N PRO A 46 -1.47 -9.28 -6.78
CA PRO A 46 -0.76 -9.41 -5.52
C PRO A 46 0.35 -10.45 -5.60
N ALA A 47 1.54 -10.11 -5.10
CA ALA A 47 2.70 -10.99 -5.05
C ALA A 47 2.58 -12.02 -3.90
N PRO A 48 3.17 -13.21 -4.00
CA PRO A 48 3.30 -14.08 -2.83
C PRO A 48 4.12 -13.36 -1.73
N MET A 49 3.77 -13.58 -0.46
CA MET A 49 4.58 -13.03 0.63
C MET A 49 5.96 -13.69 0.68
N PRO A 50 7.05 -12.93 0.81
CA PRO A 50 8.37 -13.48 1.04
C PRO A 50 8.44 -14.23 2.37
N GLU A 51 9.21 -15.32 2.37
CA GLU A 51 9.40 -16.18 3.55
C GLU A 51 10.48 -15.62 4.50
N GLY A 52 11.42 -14.84 3.97
CA GLY A 52 12.52 -14.21 4.73
C GLY A 52 12.24 -12.77 5.17
N VAL A 53 13.01 -12.31 6.16
CA VAL A 53 13.03 -10.92 6.65
C VAL A 53 14.43 -10.37 6.41
N SER A 54 14.56 -9.31 5.62
CA SER A 54 15.75 -8.45 5.70
C SER A 54 15.47 -7.35 6.73
N LYS A 55 16.46 -7.06 7.58
CA LYS A 55 16.30 -6.27 8.82
C LYS A 55 17.04 -4.93 8.79
N GLU A 56 17.62 -4.53 7.65
CA GLU A 56 18.53 -3.39 7.69
C GLU A 56 17.79 -2.07 7.98
N ASN A 57 18.17 -1.45 9.11
CA ASN A 57 17.83 -0.10 9.54
C ASN A 57 16.32 0.22 9.78
N LEU A 58 15.59 -0.66 10.48
CA LEU A 58 14.18 -0.45 10.88
C LEU A 58 13.98 0.05 12.33
N GLU A 59 15.04 0.44 13.05
CA GLU A 59 14.93 0.83 14.47
C GLU A 59 13.97 2.01 14.70
N ASN A 60 13.99 3.00 13.81
CA ASN A 60 13.08 4.15 13.88
C ASN A 60 11.61 3.73 13.69
N LEU A 61 11.36 2.72 12.84
CA LEU A 61 10.02 2.16 12.64
C LEU A 61 9.54 1.42 13.88
N PHE A 62 10.38 0.58 14.47
CA PHE A 62 10.04 -0.16 15.68
C PHE A 62 9.73 0.76 16.85
N ARG A 63 10.52 1.83 17.02
CA ARG A 63 10.23 2.88 18.00
C ARG A 63 8.91 3.58 17.72
N HIS A 64 8.58 3.83 16.45
CA HIS A 64 7.29 4.41 16.07
C HIS A 64 6.10 3.47 16.33
N PHE A 65 6.33 2.15 16.32
CA PHE A 65 5.30 1.15 16.58
C PHE A 65 5.04 0.94 18.08
N GLU A 66 5.98 1.30 18.95
CA GLU A 66 5.78 1.24 20.39
C GLU A 66 4.52 2.04 20.77
N ASN A 67 3.67 1.43 21.60
CA ASN A 67 2.39 1.98 22.05
C ASN A 67 1.30 2.06 20.97
N LYS A 68 1.47 1.42 19.80
CA LYS A 68 0.38 1.24 18.84
C LYS A 68 -0.42 -0.01 19.17
N GLN A 69 -1.75 0.08 19.09
CA GLN A 69 -2.63 -1.07 19.32
C GLN A 69 -2.34 -2.25 18.37
N ASP A 70 -1.84 -1.97 17.16
CA ASP A 70 -1.49 -2.92 16.12
C ASP A 70 0.02 -3.23 16.05
N GLU A 71 0.80 -2.96 17.11
CA GLU A 71 2.26 -3.12 17.15
C GLU A 71 2.73 -4.49 16.64
N ASN A 72 2.14 -5.58 17.14
CA ASN A 72 2.51 -6.95 16.75
C ASN A 72 2.34 -7.19 15.25
N ALA A 73 1.25 -6.70 14.66
CA ALA A 73 1.01 -6.80 13.23
C ALA A 73 2.05 -5.98 12.45
N ARG A 74 2.29 -4.72 12.84
CA ARG A 74 3.30 -3.86 12.20
C ARG A 74 4.70 -4.46 12.24
N ARG A 75 5.10 -5.04 13.38
CA ARG A 75 6.37 -5.77 13.52
C ARG A 75 6.41 -7.01 12.65
N TYR A 76 5.37 -7.84 12.65
CA TYR A 76 5.31 -9.04 11.81
C TYR A 76 5.48 -8.73 10.32
N TYR A 77 4.79 -7.70 9.83
CA TYR A 77 4.84 -7.31 8.42
C TYR A 77 6.05 -6.45 8.05
N SER A 78 6.89 -6.03 9.01
CA SER A 78 8.16 -5.34 8.72
C SER A 78 9.11 -6.14 7.83
N LYS A 79 8.94 -7.47 7.75
CA LYS A 79 9.65 -8.32 6.79
C LYS A 79 9.40 -7.97 5.31
N LEU A 80 8.28 -7.30 5.03
CA LEU A 80 7.90 -6.88 3.69
C LEU A 80 8.55 -5.56 3.29
N PHE A 81 9.31 -4.93 4.21
CA PHE A 81 9.80 -3.57 4.03
C PHE A 81 10.66 -3.40 2.79
N ASP A 82 11.74 -4.18 2.67
CA ASP A 82 12.68 -4.02 1.56
C ASP A 82 12.03 -4.35 0.21
N ASP A 83 11.27 -5.45 0.16
CA ASP A 83 10.55 -5.86 -1.05
C ASP A 83 9.51 -4.81 -1.48
N THR A 84 8.77 -4.23 -0.54
CA THR A 84 7.84 -3.13 -0.84
C THR A 84 8.59 -1.87 -1.30
N LYS A 85 9.75 -1.57 -0.73
CA LYS A 85 10.53 -0.39 -1.10
C LYS A 85 11.10 -0.49 -2.52
N GLN A 86 11.57 -1.68 -2.90
CA GLN A 86 12.21 -1.93 -4.19
C GLN A 86 11.21 -2.24 -5.31
N HIS A 87 10.10 -2.91 -4.98
CA HIS A 87 9.15 -3.45 -5.95
C HIS A 87 7.72 -2.98 -5.73
N ALA A 88 7.55 -1.74 -5.27
CA ALA A 88 6.23 -1.15 -5.03
C ALA A 88 5.32 -1.26 -6.27
N ASP A 89 4.04 -1.56 -6.06
CA ASP A 89 3.01 -1.45 -7.11
C ASP A 89 2.59 0.00 -7.32
N PHE A 90 2.78 0.85 -6.29
CA PHE A 90 2.58 2.28 -6.35
C PHE A 90 3.66 3.05 -5.61
N ILE A 91 4.00 4.20 -6.18
CA ILE A 91 4.69 5.26 -5.46
C ILE A 91 3.83 6.52 -5.55
N LEU A 92 3.47 7.08 -4.39
CA LEU A 92 2.75 8.34 -4.30
C LEU A 92 3.65 9.40 -3.68
N ASP A 93 3.73 10.57 -4.32
CA ASP A 93 4.23 11.77 -3.67
C ASP A 93 3.11 12.35 -2.79
N THR A 94 3.34 12.50 -1.49
CA THR A 94 2.37 13.02 -0.52
C THR A 94 3.01 14.10 0.36
N LYS A 95 2.19 14.73 1.23
CA LYS A 95 2.67 15.68 2.24
C LYS A 95 2.32 15.21 3.64
N GLY A 96 3.23 15.45 4.58
CA GLY A 96 2.97 15.28 6.01
C GLY A 96 2.06 16.38 6.55
N LYS A 97 1.68 16.27 7.83
CA LYS A 97 0.79 17.25 8.49
C LYS A 97 1.37 18.66 8.51
N GLU A 98 2.70 18.78 8.52
CA GLU A 98 3.44 20.04 8.55
C GLU A 98 3.92 20.45 7.14
N GLY A 99 3.40 19.81 6.09
CA GLY A 99 3.70 20.13 4.70
C GLY A 99 4.99 19.52 4.15
N GLN A 100 5.73 18.75 4.95
CA GLN A 100 6.96 18.08 4.51
C GLN A 100 6.68 17.07 3.39
N ALA A 101 7.52 17.05 2.37
CA ALA A 101 7.41 16.12 1.25
C ALA A 101 7.63 14.68 1.73
N ARG A 102 6.72 13.79 1.36
CA ARG A 102 6.74 12.37 1.69
C ARG A 102 6.61 11.54 0.44
N LYS A 103 7.14 10.32 0.50
CA LYS A 103 6.83 9.26 -0.47
C LYS A 103 6.15 8.11 0.22
N GLU A 104 5.07 7.62 -0.38
CA GLU A 104 4.36 6.42 0.05
C GLU A 104 4.59 5.30 -0.97
N TYR A 105 5.20 4.22 -0.53
CA TYR A 105 5.44 3.00 -1.31
C TYR A 105 4.39 1.99 -0.90
N ILE A 106 3.65 1.44 -1.85
CA ILE A 106 2.57 0.50 -1.57
C ILE A 106 2.74 -0.74 -2.44
N LYS A 107 2.72 -1.91 -1.82
CA LYS A 107 2.77 -3.20 -2.50
C LYS A 107 1.69 -4.14 -1.99
N ALA A 108 1.06 -4.88 -2.89
CA ALA A 108 0.04 -5.86 -2.58
C ALA A 108 0.64 -7.28 -2.49
N TYR A 109 0.19 -8.00 -1.48
CA TYR A 109 0.62 -9.37 -1.19
C TYR A 109 -0.58 -10.30 -0.99
N GLN A 110 -0.37 -11.56 -1.37
CA GLN A 110 -1.29 -12.66 -1.10
C GLN A 110 -1.13 -13.07 0.37
N HIS A 111 -2.05 -12.60 1.22
CA HIS A 111 -2.06 -13.01 2.63
C HIS A 111 -2.90 -14.28 2.84
N LYS A 112 -2.37 -15.25 3.59
CA LYS A 112 -3.01 -16.57 3.75
C LYS A 112 -4.39 -16.48 4.44
N SER A 113 -4.59 -15.53 5.35
CA SER A 113 -5.83 -15.39 6.13
C SER A 113 -6.74 -14.21 5.74
N THR A 114 -6.19 -13.08 5.28
CA THR A 114 -6.97 -11.85 4.97
C THR A 114 -7.08 -11.54 3.48
N HIS A 115 -6.33 -12.28 2.64
CA HIS A 115 -6.42 -12.32 1.18
C HIS A 115 -6.05 -11.05 0.40
N ASP A 116 -6.35 -9.85 0.89
CA ASP A 116 -5.88 -8.56 0.37
C ASP A 116 -4.94 -7.94 1.42
N LEU A 117 -3.62 -8.04 1.27
CA LEU A 117 -2.67 -7.31 2.11
C LEU A 117 -1.97 -6.26 1.29
N TYR A 118 -2.15 -5.00 1.65
CA TYR A 118 -1.35 -3.91 1.12
C TYR A 118 -0.36 -3.47 2.20
N TYR A 119 0.93 -3.63 1.95
CA TYR A 119 1.94 -3.06 2.81
C TYR A 119 2.30 -1.68 2.32
N MET A 120 2.16 -0.69 3.21
CA MET A 120 2.48 0.70 2.92
C MET A 120 3.68 1.15 3.74
N ILE A 121 4.63 1.80 3.09
CA ILE A 121 5.79 2.45 3.70
C ILE A 121 5.71 3.94 3.43
N VAL A 122 5.91 4.76 4.46
CA VAL A 122 6.00 6.21 4.34
C VAL A 122 7.42 6.65 4.68
N THR A 123 8.00 7.47 3.81
CA THR A 123 9.35 7.99 3.96
C THR A 123 9.43 9.49 3.74
N GLU A 124 10.47 10.10 4.31
CA GLU A 124 10.80 11.53 4.22
C GLU A 124 12.28 11.71 3.84
N ASN A 125 12.66 12.94 3.51
CA ASN A 125 14.04 13.34 3.23
C ASN A 125 14.71 12.48 2.13
N ASN A 126 14.03 12.31 0.99
CA ASN A 126 14.49 11.45 -0.11
C ASN A 126 14.85 10.04 0.35
N ASP A 127 13.90 9.40 1.05
CA ASP A 127 14.01 8.02 1.51
C ASP A 127 15.05 7.78 2.63
N LYS A 128 15.70 8.84 3.14
CA LYS A 128 16.66 8.76 4.26
C LYS A 128 15.99 8.49 5.60
N VAL A 129 14.70 8.82 5.74
CA VAL A 129 13.94 8.63 6.99
C VAL A 129 12.73 7.76 6.73
N ASN A 130 12.69 6.60 7.37
CA ASN A 130 11.53 5.72 7.41
C ASN A 130 10.57 6.18 8.52
N VAL A 131 9.48 6.85 8.14
CA VAL A 131 8.55 7.47 9.08
C VAL A 131 7.64 6.44 9.73
N THR A 132 6.99 5.62 8.91
CA THR A 132 6.08 4.58 9.37
C THR A 132 5.91 3.51 8.29
N ALA A 133 5.47 2.33 8.71
CA ALA A 133 4.99 1.31 7.81
C ALA A 133 3.76 0.64 8.42
N HIS A 134 2.80 0.27 7.59
CA HIS A 134 1.49 -0.18 8.03
C HIS A 134 0.90 -1.22 7.07
N PRO A 135 0.45 -2.39 7.58
CA PRO A 135 -0.35 -3.32 6.82
C PRO A 135 -1.80 -2.84 6.73
N ILE A 136 -2.38 -2.83 5.53
CA ILE A 136 -3.80 -2.56 5.28
C ILE A 136 -4.41 -3.86 4.74
N THR A 137 -5.35 -4.44 5.47
CA THR A 137 -5.96 -5.73 5.11
C THR A 137 -7.35 -5.60 4.48
N GLU A 138 -7.87 -4.36 4.36
CA GLU A 138 -9.16 -4.09 3.78
C GLU A 138 -9.06 -3.10 2.61
N ILE A 139 -9.57 -3.51 1.45
CA ILE A 139 -9.63 -2.63 0.27
C ILE A 139 -10.41 -1.33 0.50
N ARG A 140 -11.40 -1.33 1.40
CA ARG A 140 -12.15 -0.10 1.75
C ARG A 140 -11.25 0.94 2.41
N GLU A 141 -10.35 0.51 3.29
CA GLU A 141 -9.38 1.38 3.92
C GLU A 141 -8.36 1.91 2.91
N MET A 142 -7.92 1.06 1.97
CA MET A 142 -7.04 1.48 0.87
C MET A 142 -7.73 2.52 -0.05
N ILE A 143 -9.00 2.31 -0.41
CA ILE A 143 -9.79 3.29 -1.18
C ILE A 143 -9.87 4.61 -0.42
N ARG A 144 -10.24 4.59 0.87
CA ARG A 144 -10.28 5.80 1.71
C ARG A 144 -8.93 6.52 1.73
N HIS A 145 -7.85 5.78 1.99
CA HIS A 145 -6.49 6.32 2.03
C HIS A 145 -6.13 7.03 0.73
N LYS A 146 -6.41 6.40 -0.42
CA LYS A 146 -6.15 6.97 -1.75
C LYS A 146 -7.03 8.20 -2.03
N SER A 147 -8.32 8.14 -1.71
CA SER A 147 -9.26 9.28 -1.85
C SER A 147 -8.81 10.51 -1.05
N GLU A 148 -8.21 10.30 0.12
CA GLU A 148 -7.74 11.38 0.98
C GLU A 148 -6.37 11.93 0.51
N ARG A 149 -5.42 11.05 0.19
CA ARG A 149 -3.99 11.37 0.17
C ARG A 149 -3.28 11.31 -1.19
N ALA A 150 -3.88 10.72 -2.23
CA ALA A 150 -3.19 10.62 -3.51
C ALA A 150 -3.04 12.01 -4.16
N SER A 151 -1.81 12.32 -4.60
CA SER A 151 -1.46 13.61 -5.20
C SER A 151 -0.85 13.44 -6.58
N VAL A 152 0.05 12.46 -6.76
CA VAL A 152 0.67 12.08 -8.05
C VAL A 152 1.00 10.59 -7.98
N ILE A 153 0.72 9.84 -9.06
CA ILE A 153 1.11 8.43 -9.21
C ILE A 153 2.34 8.40 -10.11
N LYS A 154 3.43 7.79 -9.64
CA LYS A 154 4.54 7.38 -10.50
C LYS A 154 4.46 5.88 -10.70
N ASP A 155 4.39 5.44 -11.95
CA ASP A 155 4.52 4.04 -12.30
C ASP A 155 5.93 3.56 -11.89
N SER A 156 6.01 2.52 -11.06
CA SER A 156 7.29 1.99 -10.57
C SER A 156 8.13 1.35 -11.67
N ASN A 157 7.56 1.12 -12.86
CA ASN A 157 8.30 0.69 -14.06
C ASN A 157 9.10 1.81 -14.74
N GLN A 158 8.99 3.07 -14.29
CA GLN A 158 9.93 4.11 -14.68
C GLN A 158 11.11 4.07 -13.71
N ALA A 159 12.12 3.26 -14.05
CA ALA A 159 13.43 3.37 -13.43
C ALA A 159 13.88 4.84 -13.46
N PRO A 160 14.43 5.38 -12.35
CA PRO A 160 15.08 6.68 -12.43
C PRO A 160 16.25 6.56 -13.41
N ALA A 161 16.26 7.43 -14.42
CA ALA A 161 17.41 7.67 -15.27
C ALA A 161 18.59 8.21 -14.44
#